data_AF-A0A957VA56-F1
#
_entry.id   AF-A0A957VA56-F1
#
_cell.length_a   1.000
_cell.length_b   1.000
_cell.length_c   1.000
_cell.angle_alpha   90.00
_cell.angle_beta   90.00
_cell.angle_gamma   90.00
#
_symmetry.space_group_name_H-M   'P 1'
#
loop_
_entity.id
_entity.type
_entity.pdbx_description
1 polymer ?
#
loop_
_entity_poly.entity_id
_entity_poly.type
_entity_poly.pdbx_seq_one_letter_code
_entity_poly.pdbx_strand_id
1 'polypeptide(L)'
;LIPQMQEAAGEPVEPVSDRARRFGYTRDYRARHPGGMGEALASLFVDAEVTPGLLLFDGLRGANEVTFATNALPAAHFVVLEAPDVVRVIRLMGRNDPFDAIAMRGEGQAPPHATRFADLGVPDAVALLTDQEQRALLEMVNAGEVNEADLQAALAIVIEERRNYDPTATRRALEERAADRTLVVDTVADAPHEIALRIIESLRRAP
;
A
#
# COMPACT_ATOMS: atom_id res chain seq x y z
N LEU A 1 6.66 2.46 -15.25
CA LEU A 1 7.50 2.65 -14.03
C LEU A 1 8.63 1.63 -13.94
N ILE A 2 8.38 0.39 -13.53
CA ILE A 2 9.44 -0.62 -13.30
C ILE A 2 10.30 -0.90 -14.55
N PRO A 3 9.74 -1.14 -15.75
CA PRO A 3 10.54 -1.33 -16.96
C PRO A 3 11.54 -0.19 -17.23
N GLN A 4 11.09 1.06 -17.09
CA GLN A 4 11.92 2.24 -17.27
C GLN A 4 13.08 2.30 -16.26
N MET A 5 12.88 1.79 -15.04
CA MET A 5 13.95 1.74 -14.03
C MET A 5 14.92 0.60 -14.27
N GLN A 6 14.45 -0.56 -14.77
CA GLN A 6 15.32 -1.65 -15.22
C GLN A 6 16.21 -1.20 -16.39
N GLU A 7 15.63 -0.58 -17.42
CA GLU A 7 16.37 -0.04 -18.57
C GLU A 7 17.44 0.95 -18.13
N ALA A 8 17.08 1.86 -17.23
CA ALA A 8 18.02 2.87 -16.76
C ALA A 8 19.08 2.35 -15.78
N ALA A 9 18.87 1.15 -15.21
CA ALA A 9 19.89 0.42 -14.45
C ALA A 9 20.76 -0.47 -15.36
N GLY A 10 20.47 -0.55 -16.67
CA GLY A 10 21.14 -1.46 -17.60
C GLY A 10 20.74 -2.93 -17.41
N GLU A 11 19.60 -3.17 -16.76
CA GLU A 11 19.06 -4.50 -16.48
C GLU A 11 18.05 -4.92 -17.57
N PRO A 12 17.88 -6.24 -17.80
CA PRO A 12 16.83 -6.72 -18.69
C PRO A 12 15.44 -6.33 -18.16
N VAL A 13 14.54 -5.99 -19.08
CA VAL A 13 13.12 -5.72 -18.76
C VAL A 13 12.40 -7.04 -18.57
N GLU A 14 12.14 -7.40 -17.32
CA GLU A 14 11.47 -8.63 -16.92
C GLU A 14 10.49 -8.39 -15.77
N PRO A 15 9.40 -9.20 -15.65
CA PRO A 15 8.49 -9.11 -14.51
C PRO A 15 9.22 -9.29 -13.18
N VAL A 16 9.02 -8.36 -12.24
CA VAL A 16 9.61 -8.39 -10.90
C VAL A 16 8.59 -8.94 -9.91
N SER A 17 8.85 -10.15 -9.41
CA SER A 17 8.04 -10.80 -8.37
C SER A 17 8.43 -10.37 -6.95
N ASP A 18 9.71 -10.12 -6.70
CA ASP A 18 10.23 -9.70 -5.40
C ASP A 18 9.73 -8.30 -5.02
N ARG A 19 8.93 -8.22 -3.95
CA ARG A 19 8.35 -6.97 -3.45
C ARG A 19 9.42 -5.94 -3.06
N ALA A 20 10.52 -6.36 -2.45
CA ALA A 20 11.59 -5.46 -2.01
C ALA A 20 12.25 -4.79 -3.22
N ARG A 21 12.49 -5.55 -4.29
CA ARG A 21 12.99 -5.00 -5.57
C ARG A 21 12.00 -4.00 -6.17
N ARG A 22 10.70 -4.31 -6.15
CA ARG A 22 9.66 -3.38 -6.63
C ARG A 22 9.65 -2.07 -5.85
N PHE A 23 9.79 -2.11 -4.53
CA PHE A 23 9.94 -0.91 -3.71
C PHE A 23 11.19 -0.13 -4.10
N GLY A 24 12.32 -0.82 -4.33
CA GLY A 24 13.56 -0.23 -4.86
C GLY A 24 13.32 0.54 -6.16
N TYR A 25 12.81 -0.10 -7.20
CA TYR A 25 12.54 0.58 -8.47
C TYR A 25 11.53 1.73 -8.32
N THR A 26 10.50 1.57 -7.50
CA THR A 26 9.50 2.64 -7.28
C THR A 26 10.13 3.83 -6.57
N ARG A 27 11.05 3.62 -5.64
CA ARG A 27 11.86 4.68 -5.01
C ARG A 27 12.77 5.36 -6.03
N ASP A 28 13.47 4.59 -6.86
CA ASP A 28 14.39 5.14 -7.86
C ASP A 28 13.64 5.95 -8.92
N TYR A 29 12.43 5.53 -9.29
CA TYR A 29 11.53 6.30 -10.13
C TYR A 29 11.17 7.64 -9.48
N ARG A 30 10.74 7.64 -8.21
CA ARG A 30 10.41 8.87 -7.46
C ARG A 30 11.59 9.84 -7.35
N ALA A 31 12.82 9.32 -7.28
CA ALA A 31 14.03 10.15 -7.25
C ALA A 31 14.23 10.95 -8.55
N ARG A 32 13.72 10.44 -9.68
CA ARG A 32 13.80 11.09 -11.00
C ARG A 32 12.54 11.86 -11.37
N HIS A 33 11.41 11.43 -10.83
CA HIS A 33 10.08 11.98 -11.06
C HIS A 33 9.49 12.37 -9.71
N PRO A 34 9.71 13.62 -9.23
CA PRO A 34 9.27 14.03 -7.90
C PRO A 34 7.76 13.92 -7.67
N GLY A 35 6.95 13.97 -8.74
CA GLY A 35 5.50 13.73 -8.66
C GLY A 35 5.12 12.25 -8.61
N GLY A 36 6.09 11.34 -8.75
CA GLY A 36 5.94 9.90 -8.60
C GLY A 36 4.78 9.34 -9.42
N MET A 37 3.94 8.53 -8.79
CA MET A 37 2.77 7.97 -9.47
C MET A 37 1.82 9.05 -10.01
N GLY A 38 1.65 10.18 -9.31
CA GLY A 38 0.81 11.29 -9.78
C GLY A 38 1.28 11.86 -11.12
N GLU A 39 2.60 11.94 -11.31
CA GLU A 39 3.23 12.36 -12.58
C GLU A 39 3.04 11.33 -13.69
N ALA A 40 3.20 10.04 -13.35
CA ALA A 40 2.95 8.96 -14.29
C ALA A 40 1.49 8.98 -14.80
N LEU A 41 0.51 9.18 -13.91
CA LEU A 41 -0.91 9.25 -14.27
C LEU A 41 -1.22 10.46 -15.14
N ALA A 42 -0.66 11.63 -14.82
CA ALA A 42 -0.86 12.85 -15.60
C ALA A 42 -0.30 12.75 -17.03
N SER A 43 0.61 11.81 -17.29
CA SER A 43 1.18 11.55 -18.62
C SER A 43 0.37 10.57 -19.48
N LEU A 44 -0.64 9.89 -18.90
CA LEU A 44 -1.43 8.89 -19.62
C LEU A 44 -2.45 9.56 -20.55
N PHE A 45 -2.58 9.00 -21.75
CA PHE A 45 -3.68 9.29 -22.67
C PHE A 45 -4.58 8.06 -22.77
N VAL A 46 -5.86 8.23 -22.51
CA VAL A 46 -6.86 7.18 -22.61
C VAL A 46 -7.83 7.54 -23.72
N ASP A 47 -8.01 6.62 -24.66
CA ASP A 47 -9.04 6.74 -25.69
C ASP A 47 -10.41 6.43 -25.06
N ALA A 48 -11.24 7.47 -24.94
CA ALA A 48 -12.56 7.38 -24.33
C ALA A 48 -13.59 6.64 -25.19
N GLU A 49 -13.36 6.52 -26.50
CA GLU A 49 -14.22 5.70 -27.38
C GLU A 49 -13.95 4.22 -27.14
N VAL A 50 -12.69 3.86 -26.89
CA VAL A 50 -12.27 2.47 -26.63
C VAL A 50 -12.48 2.07 -25.17
N THR A 51 -12.29 3.01 -24.24
CA THR A 51 -12.39 2.77 -22.78
C THR A 51 -13.48 3.64 -22.17
N PRO A 52 -14.77 3.37 -22.46
CA PRO A 52 -15.86 4.13 -21.87
C PRO A 52 -16.02 3.82 -20.38
N GLY A 53 -16.44 4.81 -19.60
CA GLY A 53 -16.79 4.66 -18.19
C GLY A 53 -15.82 5.36 -17.24
N LEU A 54 -15.93 5.02 -15.95
CA LEU A 54 -15.10 5.59 -14.90
C LEU A 54 -13.72 4.95 -14.90
N LEU A 55 -12.68 5.79 -14.93
CA LEU A 55 -11.30 5.36 -14.75
C LEU A 55 -10.98 5.39 -13.26
N LEU A 56 -10.59 4.24 -12.72
CA LEU A 56 -10.12 4.11 -11.35
C LEU A 56 -8.66 3.67 -11.37
N PHE A 57 -7.84 4.39 -10.61
CA PHE A 57 -6.45 4.05 -10.42
C PHE A 57 -6.11 4.01 -8.93
N ASP A 58 -5.40 2.95 -8.52
CA ASP A 58 -4.86 2.80 -7.17
C ASP A 58 -3.33 2.92 -7.22
N GLY A 59 -2.75 3.55 -6.20
CA GLY A 59 -1.30 3.58 -6.01
C GLY A 59 -0.68 4.95 -5.87
N LEU A 60 -1.44 6.01 -5.57
CA LEU A 60 -0.86 7.25 -5.06
C LEU A 60 -0.32 7.02 -3.64
N ARG A 61 0.99 7.14 -3.47
CA ARG A 61 1.67 6.81 -2.21
C ARG A 61 2.66 7.91 -1.84
N GLY A 62 2.21 8.86 -1.00
CA GLY A 62 3.05 9.94 -0.48
C GLY A 62 2.45 11.31 -0.72
N ALA A 63 2.77 12.24 0.18
CA ALA A 63 2.32 13.64 0.13
C ALA A 63 2.75 14.36 -1.16
N ASN A 64 3.94 14.05 -1.68
CA ASN A 64 4.45 14.61 -2.94
C ASN A 64 3.61 14.16 -4.14
N GLU A 65 3.26 12.88 -4.22
CA GLU A 65 2.50 12.32 -5.34
C GLU A 65 1.08 12.88 -5.38
N VAL A 66 0.40 12.93 -4.23
CA VAL A 66 -0.94 13.53 -4.15
C VAL A 66 -0.91 15.05 -4.37
N THR A 67 0.14 15.74 -3.92
CA THR A 67 0.32 17.17 -4.21
C THR A 67 0.50 17.41 -5.71
N PHE A 68 1.27 16.56 -6.39
CA PHE A 68 1.40 16.66 -7.84
C PHE A 68 0.07 16.35 -8.54
N ALA A 69 -0.55 15.21 -8.20
CA ALA A 69 -1.79 14.75 -8.83
C ALA A 69 -2.93 15.76 -8.66
N THR A 70 -3.07 16.36 -7.47
CA THR A 70 -4.09 17.39 -7.23
C THR A 70 -3.91 18.61 -8.14
N ASN A 71 -2.68 19.02 -8.44
CA ASN A 71 -2.42 20.13 -9.35
C ASN A 71 -2.57 19.75 -10.83
N ALA A 72 -2.02 18.59 -11.23
CA ALA A 72 -1.97 18.16 -12.63
C ALA A 72 -3.29 17.57 -13.13
N LEU A 73 -4.13 17.04 -12.23
CA LEU A 73 -5.39 16.37 -12.54
C LEU A 73 -6.55 17.09 -11.83
N PRO A 74 -7.00 18.26 -12.31
CA PRO A 74 -7.99 19.07 -11.61
C PRO A 74 -9.38 18.41 -11.56
N ALA A 75 -9.71 17.56 -12.54
CA ALA A 75 -10.97 16.81 -12.58
C ALA A 75 -10.93 15.47 -11.82
N ALA A 76 -9.75 15.05 -11.33
CA ALA A 76 -9.63 13.81 -10.60
C ALA A 76 -10.25 13.93 -9.19
N HIS A 77 -10.90 12.85 -8.78
CA HIS A 77 -11.40 12.64 -7.43
C HIS A 77 -10.48 11.66 -6.71
N PHE A 78 -10.31 11.86 -5.40
CA PHE A 78 -9.43 11.04 -4.58
C PHE A 78 -10.24 10.25 -3.57
N VAL A 79 -9.83 9.01 -3.35
CA VAL A 79 -10.40 8.14 -2.32
C VAL A 79 -9.26 7.67 -1.44
N VAL A 80 -9.37 7.93 -0.14
CA VAL A 80 -8.46 7.41 0.87
C VAL A 80 -9.15 6.25 1.57
N LEU A 81 -8.60 5.05 1.38
CA LEU A 81 -9.06 3.83 2.03
C LEU A 81 -8.16 3.54 3.23
N GLU A 82 -8.64 3.81 4.43
CA GLU A 82 -7.86 3.64 5.65
C GLU A 82 -8.13 2.27 6.30
N ALA A 83 -7.07 1.72 6.88
CA ALA A 83 -7.12 0.58 7.78
C ALA A 83 -5.97 0.71 8.80
N PRO A 84 -6.18 0.33 10.07
CA PRO A 84 -5.08 0.18 11.03
C PRO A 84 -4.04 -0.84 10.54
N ASP A 85 -2.79 -0.68 10.98
CA ASP A 85 -1.70 -1.59 10.56
C ASP A 85 -1.97 -3.04 10.95
N VAL A 86 -2.58 -3.31 12.12
CA VAL A 86 -2.96 -4.67 12.51
C VAL A 86 -3.91 -5.32 11.51
N VAL A 87 -4.89 -4.56 11.00
CA VAL A 87 -5.85 -5.05 9.99
C VAL A 87 -5.12 -5.31 8.67
N ARG A 88 -4.16 -4.46 8.32
CA ARG A 88 -3.32 -4.64 7.13
C ARG A 88 -2.48 -5.92 7.22
N VAL A 89 -1.89 -6.20 8.38
CA VAL A 89 -1.14 -7.44 8.66
C VAL A 89 -2.06 -8.66 8.51
N ILE A 90 -3.22 -8.66 9.16
CA ILE A 90 -4.19 -9.76 9.07
C ILE A 90 -4.63 -10.02 7.63
N ARG A 91 -4.92 -8.97 6.88
CA ARG A 91 -5.31 -9.08 5.45
C ARG A 91 -4.19 -9.67 4.59
N LEU A 92 -2.92 -9.42 4.91
CA LEU A 92 -1.78 -9.97 4.17
C LEU A 92 -1.59 -11.47 4.43
N MET A 93 -1.80 -11.93 5.66
CA MET A 93 -1.62 -13.35 6.01
C MET A 93 -2.62 -14.27 5.29
N GLY A 94 -3.80 -13.75 4.91
CA GLY A 94 -4.80 -14.48 4.12
C GLY A 94 -4.72 -14.26 2.60
N ARG A 95 -3.72 -13.51 2.11
CA ARG A 95 -3.66 -13.04 0.71
C ARG A 95 -2.63 -13.84 -0.09
N ASN A 96 -3.11 -14.54 -1.13
CA ASN A 96 -2.27 -15.23 -2.12
C ASN A 96 -1.99 -14.34 -3.34
N ASP A 97 -1.44 -13.14 -3.12
CA ASP A 97 -1.02 -12.26 -4.23
C ASP A 97 0.39 -12.67 -4.70
N PRO A 98 0.61 -12.94 -6.01
CA PRO A 98 1.93 -13.30 -6.54
C PRO A 98 3.04 -12.27 -6.24
N PHE A 99 2.69 -11.03 -5.92
CA PHE A 99 3.62 -9.95 -5.56
C PHE A 99 3.93 -9.86 -4.05
N ASP A 100 3.32 -10.71 -3.22
CA ASP A 100 3.59 -10.77 -1.77
C ASP A 100 4.85 -11.58 -1.42
N ALA A 101 5.55 -12.13 -2.43
CA ALA A 101 6.83 -12.77 -2.23
C ALA A 101 7.91 -11.75 -1.82
N ILE A 102 8.27 -11.74 -0.54
CA ILE A 102 9.55 -11.20 -0.07
C ILE A 102 10.56 -12.33 -0.09
N ALA A 103 11.68 -12.15 -0.80
CA ALA A 103 12.81 -13.06 -0.69
C ALA A 103 13.39 -12.95 0.73
N MET A 104 12.88 -13.76 1.66
CA MET A 104 13.46 -13.93 2.98
C MET A 104 14.88 -14.49 2.78
N ARG A 105 15.89 -13.64 2.91
CA ARG A 105 17.29 -14.08 2.95
C ARG A 105 17.53 -14.77 4.29
N GLY A 106 17.35 -16.08 4.31
CA GLY A 106 17.66 -16.92 5.45
C GLY A 106 17.04 -18.31 5.32
N GLU A 107 17.80 -19.26 4.77
CA GLU A 107 17.55 -20.68 5.05
C GLU A 107 17.84 -20.92 6.53
N GLY A 108 16.84 -21.29 7.32
CA GLY A 108 17.05 -21.64 8.72
C GLY A 108 15.76 -21.85 9.49
N GLN A 109 15.43 -23.14 9.71
CA GLN A 109 14.66 -23.73 10.81
C GLN A 109 13.44 -22.95 11.35
N ALA A 110 12.27 -23.62 11.35
CA ALA A 110 11.07 -23.15 12.06
C ALA A 110 11.45 -22.63 13.46
N PRO A 111 11.19 -21.34 13.78
CA PRO A 111 11.49 -20.82 15.09
C PRO A 111 10.68 -21.57 16.16
N PRO A 112 11.21 -21.70 17.39
CA PRO A 112 10.39 -22.09 18.52
C PRO A 112 9.26 -21.05 18.67
N HIS A 113 8.04 -21.50 19.01
CA HIS A 113 6.87 -20.65 19.22
C HIS A 113 7.25 -19.34 19.94
N ALA A 114 7.15 -18.21 19.24
CA ALA A 114 7.47 -16.91 19.81
C ALA A 114 6.56 -16.63 21.03
N THR A 115 7.15 -16.56 22.22
CA THR A 115 6.42 -16.26 23.46
C THR A 115 6.20 -14.77 23.66
N ARG A 116 7.00 -13.93 23.00
CA ARG A 116 6.84 -12.47 22.96
C ARG A 116 6.93 -11.98 21.53
N PHE A 117 6.24 -10.87 21.25
CA PHE A 117 6.14 -10.32 19.89
C PHE A 117 7.51 -9.88 19.34
N ALA A 118 8.38 -9.37 20.22
CA ALA A 118 9.75 -9.02 19.88
C ALA A 118 10.61 -10.21 19.44
N ASP A 119 10.21 -11.45 19.76
CA ASP A 119 10.97 -12.66 19.41
C ASP A 119 10.68 -13.12 17.96
N LEU A 120 9.72 -12.50 17.25
CA LEU A 120 9.37 -12.79 15.85
C LEU A 120 10.47 -12.40 14.83
N GLY A 121 11.61 -11.87 15.27
CA GLY A 121 12.70 -11.47 14.37
C GLY A 121 12.40 -10.20 13.55
N VAL A 122 11.35 -9.45 13.89
CA VAL A 122 10.93 -8.22 13.20
C VAL A 122 10.86 -7.04 14.19
N PRO A 123 12.00 -6.52 14.68
CA PRO A 123 12.03 -5.59 15.81
C PRO A 123 11.27 -4.28 15.56
N ASP A 124 11.29 -3.78 14.31
CA ASP A 124 10.59 -2.54 13.95
C ASP A 124 9.06 -2.68 14.01
N ALA A 125 8.52 -3.91 14.02
CA ALA A 125 7.08 -4.16 14.13
C ALA A 125 6.51 -3.69 15.48
N VAL A 126 7.33 -3.71 16.54
CA VAL A 126 6.92 -3.32 17.90
C VAL A 126 6.48 -1.86 17.95
N ALA A 127 7.08 -1.00 17.14
CA ALA A 127 6.74 0.42 17.09
C ALA A 127 5.48 0.72 16.26
N LEU A 128 5.04 -0.22 15.41
CA LEU A 128 3.89 -0.05 14.52
C LEU A 128 2.57 -0.47 15.16
N LEU A 129 2.62 -1.32 16.19
CA LEU A 129 1.44 -1.95 16.79
C LEU A 129 1.40 -1.70 18.29
N THR A 130 0.19 -1.52 18.82
CA THR A 130 -0.05 -1.42 20.27
C THR A 130 0.19 -2.77 20.97
N ASP A 131 0.46 -2.75 22.28
CA ASP A 131 0.62 -3.97 23.09
C ASP A 131 -0.61 -4.89 23.04
N GLN A 132 -1.80 -4.33 22.81
CA GLN A 132 -3.02 -5.12 22.64
C GLN A 132 -3.04 -5.84 21.29
N GLU A 133 -2.69 -5.15 20.21
CA GLU A 133 -2.60 -5.73 18.86
C GLU A 133 -1.50 -6.79 18.77
N GLN A 134 -0.34 -6.53 19.38
CA GLN A 134 0.76 -7.50 19.45
C GLN A 134 0.33 -8.79 20.15
N ARG A 135 -0.38 -8.69 21.28
CA ARG A 135 -0.91 -9.86 22.00
C ARG A 135 -1.95 -10.61 21.18
N ALA A 136 -2.89 -9.92 20.54
CA ALA A 136 -3.90 -10.55 19.71
C ALA A 136 -3.28 -11.36 18.55
N LEU A 137 -2.25 -10.83 17.89
CA LEU A 137 -1.56 -11.54 16.82
C LEU A 137 -0.82 -12.79 17.32
N LEU A 138 -0.19 -12.72 18.51
CA LEU A 138 0.43 -13.90 19.13
C LEU A 138 -0.61 -14.95 19.54
N GLU A 139 -1.77 -14.52 20.06
CA GLU A 139 -2.87 -15.43 20.41
C GLU A 139 -3.35 -16.21 19.18
N MET A 140 -3.46 -15.57 18.02
CA MET A 140 -3.80 -16.23 16.75
C MET A 140 -2.77 -17.29 16.34
N VAL A 141 -1.47 -16.99 16.52
CA VAL A 141 -0.39 -17.96 16.25
C VAL A 141 -0.44 -19.14 17.23
N ASN A 142 -0.62 -18.85 18.52
CA ASN A 142 -0.70 -19.88 19.57
C ASN A 142 -1.95 -20.76 19.43
N ALA A 143 -3.05 -20.21 18.92
CA ALA A 143 -4.27 -20.94 18.58
C ALA A 143 -4.13 -21.79 17.29
N GLY A 144 -3.05 -21.59 16.52
CA GLY A 144 -2.84 -22.27 15.24
C GLY A 144 -3.73 -21.73 14.10
N GLU A 145 -4.37 -20.57 14.29
CA GLU A 145 -5.18 -19.92 13.25
C GLU A 145 -4.30 -19.34 12.14
N VAL A 146 -3.07 -18.95 12.48
CA VAL A 146 -2.08 -18.41 11.55
C VAL A 146 -0.70 -18.99 11.83
N ASN A 147 0.09 -19.20 10.78
CA ASN A 147 1.49 -19.61 10.91
C ASN A 147 2.36 -18.41 11.31
N GLU A 148 3.31 -18.63 12.22
CA GLU A 148 4.31 -17.64 12.63
C GLU A 148 5.07 -17.07 11.42
N ALA A 149 5.42 -17.90 10.44
CA ALA A 149 6.14 -17.47 9.24
C ALA A 149 5.32 -16.48 8.39
N ASP A 150 4.00 -16.69 8.29
CA ASP A 150 3.10 -15.80 7.54
C ASP A 150 2.95 -14.46 8.27
N LEU A 151 2.89 -14.49 9.61
CA LEU A 151 2.90 -13.28 10.43
C LEU A 151 4.21 -12.49 10.25
N GLN A 152 5.35 -13.16 10.32
CA GLN A 152 6.67 -12.52 10.11
C GLN A 152 6.76 -11.87 8.72
N ALA A 153 6.33 -12.58 7.67
CA ALA A 153 6.33 -12.06 6.31
C ALA A 153 5.39 -10.84 6.16
N ALA A 154 4.17 -10.92 6.69
CA ALA A 154 3.21 -9.82 6.65
C ALA A 154 3.73 -8.58 7.40
N LEU A 155 4.34 -8.75 8.57
CA LEU A 155 4.96 -7.66 9.32
C LEU A 155 6.12 -7.01 8.55
N ALA A 156 6.98 -7.82 7.94
CA ALA A 156 8.08 -7.33 7.10
C ALA A 156 7.56 -6.48 5.92
N ILE A 157 6.46 -6.90 5.29
CA ILE A 157 5.79 -6.11 4.24
C ILE A 157 5.33 -4.76 4.78
N VAL A 158 4.59 -4.73 5.88
CA VAL A 158 4.03 -3.49 6.43
C VAL A 158 5.13 -2.53 6.87
N ILE A 159 6.21 -3.02 7.48
CA ILE A 159 7.37 -2.19 7.84
C ILE A 159 8.00 -1.57 6.61
N GLU A 160 8.25 -2.37 5.57
CA GLU A 160 8.86 -1.85 4.35
C GLU A 160 7.92 -0.84 3.67
N GLU A 161 6.60 -1.03 3.72
CA GLU A 161 5.64 0.00 3.29
C GLU A 161 5.77 1.30 4.10
N ARG A 162 5.84 1.22 5.43
CA ARG A 162 5.94 2.39 6.33
C ARG A 162 7.29 3.11 6.24
N ARG A 163 8.36 2.42 5.84
CA ARG A 163 9.66 3.04 5.53
C ARG A 163 9.61 3.84 4.22
N ASN A 164 8.79 3.43 3.27
CA ASN A 164 8.73 4.04 1.94
C ASN A 164 7.61 5.07 1.79
N TYR A 165 6.58 5.00 2.64
CA TYR A 165 5.35 5.79 2.53
C TYR A 165 4.85 6.23 3.91
N ASP A 166 4.35 7.46 3.97
CA ASP A 166 3.63 8.00 5.12
C ASP A 166 2.15 8.24 4.73
N PRO A 167 1.25 7.29 5.01
CA PRO A 167 -0.18 7.43 4.75
C PRO A 167 -0.82 8.61 5.48
N THR A 168 -0.36 8.96 6.68
CA THR A 168 -0.88 10.10 7.46
C THR A 168 -0.55 11.41 6.76
N ALA A 169 0.69 11.58 6.31
CA ALA A 169 1.08 12.75 5.53
C ALA A 169 0.37 12.80 4.16
N THR A 170 0.17 11.63 3.53
CA THR A 170 -0.55 11.52 2.24
C THR A 170 -1.99 11.99 2.39
N ARG A 171 -2.71 11.48 3.38
CA ARG A 171 -4.09 11.89 3.66
C ARG A 171 -4.17 13.38 3.96
N ARG A 172 -3.32 13.89 4.86
CA ARG A 172 -3.30 15.30 5.22
C ARG A 172 -3.11 16.20 4.00
N ALA A 173 -2.20 15.84 3.10
CA ALA A 173 -1.98 16.59 1.88
C ALA A 173 -3.20 16.61 0.95
N LEU A 174 -3.98 15.52 0.89
CA LEU A 174 -5.25 15.49 0.15
C LEU A 174 -6.34 16.35 0.80
N GLU A 175 -6.50 16.23 2.12
CA GLU A 175 -7.45 17.04 2.89
C GLU A 175 -7.14 18.54 2.77
N GLU A 176 -5.86 18.93 2.76
CA GLU A 176 -5.44 20.33 2.62
C GLU A 176 -5.64 20.89 1.20
N ARG A 177 -5.42 20.07 0.15
CA ARG A 177 -5.37 20.55 -1.24
C ARG A 177 -6.61 20.25 -2.07
N ALA A 178 -7.40 19.28 -1.65
CA ALA A 178 -8.48 18.72 -2.46
C ALA A 178 -9.63 18.22 -1.58
N ALA A 179 -9.91 18.91 -0.47
CA ALA A 179 -11.00 18.58 0.45
C ALA A 179 -12.32 18.30 -0.29
N ASP A 180 -12.70 19.18 -1.21
CA ASP A 180 -13.99 19.11 -1.92
C ASP A 180 -14.12 17.92 -2.89
N ARG A 181 -13.01 17.24 -3.19
CA ARG A 181 -12.94 16.10 -4.11
C ARG A 181 -12.19 14.92 -3.53
N THR A 182 -12.09 14.84 -2.20
CA THR A 182 -11.47 13.74 -1.46
C THR A 182 -12.51 13.05 -0.58
N LEU A 183 -12.66 11.74 -0.75
CA LEU A 183 -13.47 10.88 0.09
C LEU A 183 -12.57 10.02 0.99
N VAL A 184 -12.67 10.18 2.30
CA VAL A 184 -11.98 9.32 3.29
C VAL A 184 -12.94 8.25 3.79
N VAL A 185 -12.50 6.99 3.80
CA VAL A 185 -13.32 5.84 4.16
C VAL A 185 -12.54 4.90 5.08
N ASP A 186 -13.18 4.47 6.15
CA ASP A 186 -12.66 3.44 7.05
C ASP A 186 -13.08 2.06 6.53
N THR A 187 -12.10 1.29 6.05
CA THR A 187 -12.36 -0.05 5.49
C THR A 187 -12.60 -1.13 6.56
N VAL A 188 -12.54 -0.78 7.84
CA VAL A 188 -12.91 -1.67 8.95
C VAL A 188 -14.39 -1.48 9.30
N ALA A 189 -14.87 -0.23 9.27
CA ALA A 189 -16.24 0.11 9.62
C ALA A 189 -17.22 -0.15 8.48
N ASP A 190 -16.81 0.10 7.23
CA ASP A 190 -17.68 0.03 6.06
C ASP A 190 -17.46 -1.26 5.24
N ALA A 191 -18.54 -1.89 4.79
CA ALA A 191 -18.43 -3.06 3.91
C ALA A 191 -18.04 -2.63 2.48
N PRO A 192 -17.30 -3.46 1.70
CA PRO A 192 -16.80 -3.07 0.38
C PRO A 192 -17.87 -2.53 -0.59
N HIS A 193 -19.08 -3.07 -0.54
CA HIS A 193 -20.19 -2.61 -1.38
C HIS A 193 -20.69 -1.22 -0.99
N GLU A 194 -20.70 -0.89 0.31
CA GLU A 194 -21.07 0.44 0.82
C GLU A 194 -20.01 1.47 0.45
N ILE A 195 -18.74 1.10 0.54
CA ILE A 195 -17.62 1.93 0.08
C ILE A 195 -17.76 2.27 -1.41
N ALA A 196 -18.03 1.27 -2.25
CA ALA A 196 -18.22 1.48 -3.68
C ALA A 196 -19.39 2.44 -3.98
N LEU A 197 -20.51 2.29 -3.26
CA LEU A 197 -21.65 3.20 -3.38
C LEU A 197 -21.31 4.63 -2.97
N ARG A 198 -20.56 4.81 -1.88
CA ARG A 198 -20.09 6.12 -1.43
C ARG A 198 -19.18 6.78 -2.46
N ILE A 199 -18.29 6.01 -3.09
CA ILE A 199 -17.43 6.52 -4.18
C ILE A 199 -18.30 7.00 -5.34
N ILE A 200 -19.22 6.18 -5.84
CA ILE A 200 -20.10 6.55 -6.96
C ILE A 200 -20.92 7.80 -6.63
N GLU A 201 -21.46 7.89 -5.42
CA GLU A 201 -22.24 9.04 -4.98
C GLU A 201 -21.39 10.32 -4.87
N SER A 202 -20.14 10.21 -4.41
CA SER A 202 -19.22 11.35 -4.36
C SER A 202 -18.96 11.93 -5.75
N LEU A 203 -18.85 11.08 -6.77
CA LEU A 203 -18.63 11.50 -8.16
C LEU A 203 -19.86 12.19 -8.77
N ARG A 204 -21.07 11.87 -8.31
CA ARG A 204 -22.32 12.51 -8.80
C ARG A 204 -22.54 13.90 -8.21
N ARG A 205 -21.98 14.17 -7.04
CA ARG A 205 -22.11 15.45 -6.32
C ARG A 205 -21.04 16.46 -6.71
N ALA A 206 -20.05 16.03 -7.47
CA ALA A 206 -19.02 16.88 -8.03
C ALA A 206 -19.64 17.88 -9.02
N PRO A 207 -19.35 19.18 -8.91
CA PRO A 207 -19.88 20.22 -9.80
C PRO A 207 -19.38 20.10 -11.24
#